data_AF-A0A1S6FIH8-F1
#
_entry.id   AF-A0A1S6FIH8-F1
#
_cell.length_a   1.000
_cell.length_b   1.000
_cell.length_c   1.000
_cell.angle_alpha   90.00
_cell.angle_beta   90.00
_cell.angle_gamma   90.00
#
_symmetry.space_group_name_H-M   'P 1'
#
loop_
_entity.id
_entity.type
_entity.pdbx_description
1 polymer ?
#
loop_
_entity_poly.entity_id
_entity_poly.type
_entity_poly.pdbx_seq_one_letter_code
_entity_poly.pdbx_strand_id
1 'polypeptide(L)' 'MERAFELARGSSCRDIEEIRRKLTAENFSNVDAHLGGTTVRKQLRALIEQRATAEVPNAIEEPGRP' A
#
# COMPACT_ATOMS: atom_id res chain seq x y z
N MET A 1 -5.21 8.39 8.81
CA MET A 1 -5.47 7.64 7.54
C MET A 1 -4.24 7.65 6.64
N GLU A 2 -3.64 8.81 6.38
CA GLU A 2 -2.50 8.99 5.46
C GLU A 2 -1.38 7.96 5.67
N ARG A 3 -1.02 7.67 6.93
CA ARG A 3 0.00 6.68 7.25
C ARG A 3 -0.28 5.26 6.72
N ALA A 4 -1.54 4.83 6.71
CA ALA A 4 -1.92 3.52 6.16
C ALA A 4 -1.67 3.45 4.65
N PHE A 5 -1.97 4.54 3.95
CA PHE A 5 -1.73 4.68 2.51
C PHE A 5 -0.24 4.79 2.19
N GLU A 6 0.53 5.50 3.02
CA GLU A 6 1.99 5.54 2.91
C GLU A 6 2.60 4.15 3.10
N LEU A 7 2.14 3.37 4.08
CA LEU A 7 2.62 2.00 4.32
C LEU A 7 2.23 1.05 3.18
N ALA A 8 1.04 1.20 2.60
CA ALA A 8 0.62 0.44 1.43
C ALA A 8 1.46 0.77 0.18
N ARG A 9 1.78 2.06 0.00
CA ARG A 9 2.56 2.56 -1.15
C ARG A 9 4.06 2.33 -1.01
N GLY A 10 4.59 2.38 0.22
CA GLY A 10 5.99 2.07 0.50
C GLY A 10 6.25 0.56 0.47
N SER A 11 7.51 0.14 0.40
CA SER A 11 7.89 -1.28 0.35
C SER A 11 7.68 -2.04 1.66
N SER A 12 7.26 -1.35 2.71
CA SER A 12 7.37 -1.76 4.10
C SER A 12 6.25 -2.66 4.61
N CYS A 13 5.15 -2.81 3.86
CA CYS A 13 4.03 -3.70 4.19
C CYS A 13 3.57 -4.43 2.93
N ARG A 14 3.33 -5.74 3.00
CA ARG A 14 2.82 -6.52 1.85
C ARG A 14 1.32 -6.80 1.94
N ASP A 15 0.73 -6.65 3.12
CA ASP A 15 -0.67 -6.96 3.37
C ASP A 15 -1.34 -5.98 4.31
N ILE A 16 -2.68 -5.94 4.29
CA ILE A 16 -3.49 -5.10 5.16
C ILE A 16 -3.22 -5.40 6.64
N GLU A 17 -2.97 -6.67 6.99
CA GLU A 17 -2.64 -7.07 8.36
C GLU A 17 -1.31 -6.48 8.84
N GLU A 18 -0.31 -6.39 7.96
CA GLU A 18 0.96 -5.74 8.27
C GLU A 18 0.79 -4.24 8.51
N ILE A 19 -0.03 -3.59 7.68
CA ILE A 19 -0.38 -2.17 7.84
C ILE A 19 -1.07 -1.96 9.19
N ARG A 20 -2.05 -2.80 9.53
CA ARG A 20 -2.73 -2.76 10.83
C ARG A 20 -1.73 -2.92 11.97
N ARG A 21 -0.85 -3.93 11.90
CA ARG A 21 0.15 -4.22 12.94
C ARG A 21 1.11 -3.04 13.16
N LYS A 22 1.61 -2.42 12.08
CA LYS A 22 2.48 -1.23 12.20
C LYS A 22 1.74 -0.04 12.80
N LEU A 23 0.54 0.26 12.32
CA LEU A 23 -0.27 1.36 12.85
C LEU A 23 -0.64 1.15 14.32
N THR A 24 -0.96 -0.08 14.71
CA THR A 24 -1.20 -0.43 16.12
C THR A 24 0.07 -0.28 16.96
N ALA A 25 1.24 -0.70 16.45
CA ALA A 25 2.51 -0.52 17.14
C ALA A 25 2.91 0.96 17.30
N GLU A 26 2.57 1.79 16.32
CA GLU A 26 2.74 3.25 16.37
C GLU A 26 1.66 3.97 17.22
N ASN A 27 0.81 3.24 17.95
CA ASN A 27 -0.28 3.79 18.79
C ASN A 27 -1.33 4.62 18.03
N PHE A 28 -1.62 4.27 16.77
CA PHE A 28 -2.75 4.88 16.06
C PHE A 28 -4.08 4.33 16.58
N SER A 29 -4.67 4.99 17.58
CA SER A 29 -5.95 4.59 18.20
C SER A 29 -7.13 4.51 17.23
N ASN A 30 -7.08 5.26 16.11
CA ASN A 30 -8.15 5.25 15.11
C ASN A 30 -7.94 4.25 13.96
N VAL A 31 -6.95 3.36 14.08
CA VAL A 31 -6.66 2.35 13.07
C VAL A 31 -7.85 1.42 12.83
N ASP A 32 -8.50 0.94 13.90
CA ASP A 32 -9.54 -0.07 13.80
C ASP A 32 -10.85 0.49 13.21
N ALA A 33 -11.26 1.69 13.64
CA ALA A 33 -12.41 2.39 13.09
C ALA A 33 -12.27 2.67 11.57
N HIS A 34 -11.05 2.93 11.13
CA HIS A 34 -10.74 3.24 9.74
C HIS A 34 -10.50 1.99 8.88
N LEU A 35 -9.76 1.01 9.38
CA LEU A 35 -9.54 -0.28 8.70
C LEU A 35 -10.76 -1.20 8.80
N GLY A 36 -11.72 -0.94 9.67
CA GLY A 36 -12.99 -1.66 9.73
C GLY A 36 -13.86 -1.41 8.48
N GLY A 37 -13.67 -0.29 7.78
CA GLY A 37 -14.41 0.04 6.57
C GLY A 37 -13.99 -0.78 5.35
N THR A 38 -14.94 -1.48 4.73
CA THR A 38 -14.73 -2.26 3.49
C THR A 38 -14.08 -1.44 2.38
N THR A 39 -14.44 -0.15 2.25
CA THR A 39 -13.88 0.76 1.25
C THR A 39 -12.40 1.06 1.48
N VAL A 40 -11.97 1.22 2.73
CA VAL A 40 -10.56 1.49 3.08
C VAL A 40 -9.72 0.24 2.81
N ARG A 41 -10.21 -0.94 3.21
CA ARG A 41 -9.56 -2.22 2.90
C ARG A 41 -9.36 -2.43 1.39
N LYS A 42 -10.39 -2.14 0.59
CA LYS A 42 -10.31 -2.23 -0.87
C LYS A 42 -9.27 -1.27 -1.46
N GLN A 43 -9.23 -0.02 -0.99
CA GLN A 43 -8.24 0.95 -1.45
C GLN A 43 -6.81 0.54 -1.09
N LEU A 44 -6.57 0.10 0.15
CA LEU A 44 -5.25 -0.38 0.58
C LEU A 44 -4.81 -1.61 -0.23
N ARG A 45 -5.71 -2.57 -0.44
CA ARG A 45 -5.45 -3.74 -1.29
C ARG A 45 -5.13 -3.36 -2.73
N ALA A 46 -5.91 -2.45 -3.31
CA ALA A 46 -5.68 -1.99 -4.67
C ALA A 46 -4.29 -1.33 -4.82
N LEU A 47 -3.82 -0.59 -3.82
CA LEU A 47 -2.48 0.01 -3.82
C LEU A 47 -1.37 -1.04 -3.71
N ILE A 48 -1.56 -2.04 -2.84
CA ILE A 48 -0.65 -3.19 -2.70
C ILE A 48 -0.59 -4.02 -3.99
N GLU A 49 -1.72 -4.22 -4.66
CA GLU A 49 -1.78 -4.99 -5.90
C GLU A 49 -1.20 -4.22 -7.09
N GLN A 50 -1.46 -2.90 -7.15
CA GLN A 50 -0.86 -2.00 -8.13
C GLN A 50 0.66 -2.00 -8.04
N ARG A 51 1.25 -1.98 -6.84
CA ARG A 51 2.71 -2.11 -6.70
C ARG A 51 3.21 -3.52 -7.01
N ALA A 52 2.47 -4.58 -6.66
CA ALA A 52 2.89 -5.94 -7.01
C ALA A 52 2.97 -6.12 -8.53
N THR A 53 2.11 -5.40 -9.26
CA THR A 53 2.10 -5.37 -10.72
C THR A 53 3.14 -4.38 -11.28
N ALA A 54 3.37 -3.24 -10.61
CA ALA A 54 4.36 -2.23 -11.02
C ALA A 54 5.82 -2.54 -10.62
N GLU A 55 6.05 -3.46 -9.68
CA GLU A 55 7.37 -4.01 -9.34
C GLU A 55 7.81 -5.08 -10.36
N VAL A 56 6.99 -5.37 -11.38
CA VAL A 56 7.50 -5.96 -12.62
C VAL A 56 8.28 -4.85 -13.33
N PRO A 57 9.61 -4.98 -13.47
CA PRO A 57 10.42 -3.96 -14.10
C PRO A 57 9.97 -3.83 -15.55
N ASN A 58 9.37 -2.69 -15.88
CA ASN A 58 9.39 -2.14 -17.23
C ASN A 58 10.83 -1.75 -17.54
N ALA A 59 11.68 -2.75 -17.74
CA ALA A 59 12.93 -2.61 -18.45
C ALA A 59 12.61 -2.68 -19.93
N ILE A 60 13.00 -1.61 -20.63
CA ILE A 60 13.08 -1.41 -22.08
C ILE A 60 11.77 -1.18 -22.83
N GLU A 61 11.48 0.07 -23.19
CA GLU A 61 11.02 0.46 -24.54
C GLU A 61 11.10 2.01 -24.62
N GLU A 62 12.30 2.55 -24.81
CA GLU A 62 12.49 3.90 -25.35
C GLU A 62 12.96 3.79 -26.82
N PRO A 63 12.09 3.97 -27.82
CA PRO A 63 12.53 4.04 -29.22
C PRO A 63 12.84 5.49 -29.62
N GLY A 64 14.11 5.88 -29.53
CA GLY A 64 14.65 7.05 -30.22
C GLY A 64 16.00 7.47 -29.61
N ARG A 65 17.07 7.74 -30.35
CA ARG A 65 17.34 7.94 -31.79
C ARG A 65 18.88 7.97 -31.91
N PRO A 66 19.50 7.44 -32.99
CA PRO A 66 20.33 8.34 -33.81
C PRO A 66 19.83 8.45 -35.24
#